data_AF-A0A561XF28-F1
#
_entry.id   AF-A0A561XF28-F1
#
_cell.length_a   1.000
_cell.length_b   1.000
_cell.length_c   1.000
_cell.angle_alpha   90.00
_cell.angle_beta   90.00
_cell.angle_gamma   90.00
#
_symmetry.space_group_name_H-M   'P 1'
#
loop_
_entity.id
_entity.type
_entity.pdbx_description
1 polymer ?
#
loop_
_entity_poly.entity_id
_entity_poly.type
_entity_poly.pdbx_seq_one_letter_code
_entity_poly.pdbx_strand_id
1 'polypeptide(L)'
;MYPQSPSTALRLMVLAGLLLLAGCDKIPGLGPDPRVAQRDAEAKAIGGACRHALRGLEDCYTLNPKASKASVFAGWKDMDAYMRENKIEGTPSVLGKVEKPERSERAPDIETEPRDPAASRNRS
;
A
#
# COMPACT_ATOMS: atom_id res chain seq x y z
N MET A 1 49.92 -1.51 -25.75
CA MET A 1 48.70 -0.75 -25.41
C MET A 1 48.56 -0.71 -23.90
N TYR A 2 48.97 0.38 -23.25
CA TYR A 2 48.66 0.58 -21.83
C TYR A 2 47.21 1.06 -21.74
N PRO A 3 46.33 0.39 -20.99
CA PRO A 3 44.97 0.89 -20.78
C PRO A 3 45.07 2.24 -20.06
N GLN A 4 44.55 3.29 -20.68
CA GLN A 4 44.45 4.59 -20.03
C GLN A 4 43.56 4.43 -18.79
N SER A 5 44.15 4.63 -17.61
CA SER A 5 43.39 4.63 -16.37
C SER A 5 42.35 5.76 -16.44
N PRO A 6 41.06 5.47 -16.22
CA PRO A 6 40.03 6.49 -16.31
C PRO A 6 40.33 7.58 -15.28
N SER A 7 40.32 8.84 -15.74
CA SER A 7 40.60 10.01 -14.93
C SER A 7 39.69 10.02 -13.69
N THR A 8 40.24 10.38 -12.54
CA THR A 8 39.51 10.50 -11.26
C THR A 8 38.26 11.37 -11.39
N ALA A 9 38.30 12.42 -12.22
CA ALA A 9 37.15 13.26 -12.55
C ALA A 9 35.99 12.48 -13.22
N LEU A 10 36.30 11.54 -14.12
CA LEU A 10 35.30 10.70 -14.78
C LEU A 10 34.63 9.76 -13.77
N ARG A 11 35.41 9.19 -12.84
CA ARG A 11 34.89 8.36 -11.76
C ARG A 11 33.97 9.15 -10.82
N LEU A 12 34.34 10.38 -10.47
CA LEU A 12 33.53 11.27 -9.64
C LEU A 12 32.22 11.68 -10.33
N MET A 13 32.25 11.97 -11.64
CA MET A 13 31.05 12.28 -12.42
C MET A 13 30.10 11.08 -12.50
N VAL A 14 30.63 9.86 -12.70
CA VAL A 14 29.81 8.63 -12.70
C VAL A 14 29.19 8.40 -11.33
N LEU A 15 29.95 8.57 -10.23
CA LEU A 15 29.41 8.45 -8.88
C LEU A 15 28.30 9.48 -8.60
N ALA A 16 28.53 10.73 -9.00
CA ALA A 16 27.54 11.80 -8.85
C ALA A 16 26.26 11.50 -9.66
N GLY A 17 26.40 10.98 -10.88
CA GLY A 17 25.28 10.52 -11.70
C GLY A 17 24.49 9.39 -11.04
N LEU A 18 25.17 8.38 -10.48
CA LEU A 18 24.52 7.28 -9.75
C LEU A 18 23.77 7.78 -8.50
N LEU A 19 24.33 8.77 -7.78
CA LEU A 19 23.68 9.40 -6.62
C LEU A 19 22.42 10.19 -7.02
N LEU A 20 22.45 10.87 -8.16
CA LEU A 20 21.28 11.59 -8.71
C LEU A 20 20.16 10.63 -9.14
N LEU A 21 20.50 9.48 -9.72
CA LEU A 21 19.50 8.46 -10.11
C LEU A 21 18.92 7.69 -8.92
N ALA A 22 19.67 7.54 -7.82
CA ALA A 22 19.20 6.86 -6.61
C ALA A 22 18.24 7.70 -5.74
N GLY A 23 18.03 8.98 -6.06
CA GLY A 23 17.25 9.92 -5.25
C GLY A 23 15.81 10.20 -5.72
N CYS A 24 15.38 9.70 -6.88
CA CYS A 24 14.12 10.09 -7.50
C CYS A 24 12.87 9.71 -6.69
N ASP A 25 12.90 8.61 -5.93
CA ASP A 25 11.77 8.16 -5.07
C ASP A 25 11.56 9.02 -3.81
N LYS A 26 12.52 9.90 -3.45
CA LYS A 26 12.43 10.76 -2.26
C LYS A 26 12.20 12.23 -2.57
N ILE A 27 11.95 12.59 -3.83
CA ILE A 27 11.59 13.97 -4.20
C ILE A 27 10.16 14.22 -3.71
N PRO A 28 9.94 15.18 -2.78
CA PRO A 28 8.61 15.51 -2.31
C PRO A 28 7.70 15.90 -3.49
N GLY A 29 6.60 15.16 -3.70
CA GLY A 29 5.62 15.43 -4.76
C GLY A 29 5.81 14.66 -6.07
N LEU A 30 6.85 13.83 -6.21
CA LEU A 30 7.08 13.00 -7.42
C LEU A 30 6.63 11.54 -7.27
N GLY A 31 6.37 11.09 -6.04
CA GLY A 31 5.82 9.76 -5.75
C GLY A 31 4.29 9.71 -5.86
N PRO A 32 3.68 8.51 -5.83
CA PRO A 32 2.23 8.38 -5.70
C PRO A 32 1.77 9.18 -4.48
N ASP A 33 0.62 9.85 -4.59
CA ASP A 33 0.03 10.57 -3.47
C ASP A 33 0.06 9.67 -2.22
N PRO A 34 0.57 10.15 -1.07
CA PRO A 34 0.76 9.32 0.12
C PRO A 34 -0.54 8.65 0.57
N ARG A 35 -1.69 9.25 0.29
CA ARG A 35 -3.02 8.68 0.57
C ARG A 35 -3.30 7.50 -0.35
N VAL A 36 -2.97 7.58 -1.63
CA VAL A 36 -3.13 6.47 -2.59
C VAL A 36 -2.21 5.31 -2.20
N ALA A 37 -0.94 5.60 -1.90
CA ALA A 37 0.00 4.59 -1.43
C ALA A 37 -0.49 3.90 -0.15
N GLN A 38 -1.06 4.67 0.79
CA GLN A 38 -1.66 4.13 2.00
C GLN A 38 -2.87 3.24 1.68
N ARG A 39 -3.80 3.67 0.81
CA ARG A 39 -4.97 2.86 0.44
C ARG A 39 -4.58 1.55 -0.23
N ASP A 40 -3.52 1.54 -1.03
CA ASP A 40 -2.98 0.32 -1.63
C ASP A 40 -2.29 -0.59 -0.63
N ALA A 41 -1.59 -0.03 0.36
CA ALA A 41 -1.02 -0.81 1.47
C ALA A 41 -2.11 -1.46 2.32
N GLU A 42 -3.15 -0.70 2.68
CA GLU A 42 -4.32 -1.21 3.41
C GLU A 42 -5.04 -2.32 2.62
N ALA A 43 -5.24 -2.14 1.32
CA ALA A 43 -5.87 -3.16 0.48
C ALA A 43 -5.04 -4.46 0.42
N LYS A 44 -3.70 -4.37 0.35
CA LYS A 44 -2.83 -5.55 0.45
C LYS A 44 -2.94 -6.23 1.82
N ALA A 45 -2.94 -5.45 2.91
CA ALA A 45 -3.10 -5.99 4.26
C ALA A 45 -4.43 -6.75 4.43
N ILE A 46 -5.53 -6.19 3.91
CA ILE A 46 -6.84 -6.83 3.88
C ILE A 46 -6.77 -8.18 3.15
N GLY A 47 -6.16 -8.23 1.96
CA GLY A 47 -6.01 -9.46 1.19
C GLY A 47 -5.25 -10.55 1.94
N GLY A 48 -4.13 -10.18 2.58
CA GLY A 48 -3.37 -11.11 3.40
C GLY A 48 -4.16 -11.62 4.59
N ALA A 49 -4.86 -10.73 5.30
CA ALA A 49 -5.74 -11.12 6.40
C ALA A 49 -6.86 -12.07 5.94
N CYS A 50 -7.50 -11.81 4.80
CA CYS A 50 -8.51 -12.70 4.23
C CYS A 50 -7.97 -14.11 3.95
N ARG A 51 -6.74 -14.21 3.43
CA ARG A 51 -6.11 -15.50 3.18
C ARG A 51 -5.83 -16.26 4.47
N HIS A 52 -5.22 -15.58 5.44
CA HIS A 52 -4.96 -16.17 6.75
C HIS A 52 -6.26 -16.59 7.44
N ALA A 53 -7.35 -15.86 7.18
CA ALA A 53 -8.69 -16.17 7.67
C ALA A 53 -9.40 -17.33 6.94
N LEU A 54 -8.70 -18.01 6.02
CA LEU A 54 -9.22 -19.10 5.17
C LEU A 54 -10.46 -18.69 4.34
N ARG A 55 -10.54 -17.42 3.93
CA ARG A 55 -11.61 -16.93 3.03
C ARG A 55 -11.20 -16.97 1.55
N GLY A 56 -12.20 -17.22 0.71
CA GLY A 56 -12.10 -17.00 -0.72
C GLY A 56 -12.01 -15.51 -1.09
N LEU A 57 -11.47 -15.22 -2.26
CA LEU A 57 -11.32 -13.84 -2.77
C LEU A 57 -12.66 -13.15 -3.00
N GLU A 58 -13.67 -13.88 -3.48
CA GLU A 58 -15.01 -13.34 -3.73
C GLU A 58 -15.67 -12.80 -2.44
N ASP A 59 -15.51 -13.52 -1.33
CA ASP A 59 -15.97 -13.05 -0.02
C ASP A 59 -15.17 -11.83 0.44
N CYS A 60 -13.85 -11.84 0.22
CA CYS A 60 -12.99 -10.72 0.60
C CYS A 60 -13.37 -9.42 -0.14
N TYR A 61 -13.70 -9.51 -1.44
CA TYR A 61 -14.19 -8.37 -2.22
C TYR A 61 -15.56 -7.88 -1.75
N THR A 62 -16.45 -8.82 -1.38
CA THR A 62 -17.79 -8.48 -0.87
C THR A 62 -17.70 -7.75 0.47
N LEU A 63 -16.81 -8.18 1.37
CA LEU A 63 -16.59 -7.56 2.68
C LEU A 63 -15.85 -6.22 2.60
N ASN A 64 -15.06 -6.00 1.55
CA ASN A 64 -14.21 -4.82 1.41
C ASN A 64 -14.44 -4.09 0.07
N PRO A 65 -15.65 -3.58 -0.20
CA PRO A 65 -16.01 -3.01 -1.50
C PRO A 65 -15.25 -1.71 -1.85
N LYS A 66 -14.68 -1.03 -0.83
CA LYS A 66 -13.87 0.19 -1.00
C LYS A 66 -12.39 -0.11 -1.25
N ALA A 67 -11.93 -1.35 -1.08
CA ALA A 67 -10.54 -1.72 -1.26
C ALA A 67 -10.24 -1.99 -2.75
N SER A 68 -9.03 -1.62 -3.20
CA SER A 68 -8.57 -1.96 -4.54
C SER A 68 -8.51 -3.48 -4.71
N LYS A 69 -9.36 -4.04 -5.59
CA LYS A 69 -9.42 -5.49 -5.84
C LYS A 69 -8.06 -6.05 -6.26
N ALA A 70 -7.31 -5.31 -7.08
CA ALA A 70 -5.98 -5.71 -7.51
C ALA A 70 -4.99 -5.79 -6.33
N SER A 71 -5.01 -4.79 -5.45
CA SER A 71 -4.15 -4.76 -4.25
C SER A 71 -4.56 -5.83 -3.23
N VAL A 72 -5.86 -6.08 -3.05
CA VAL A 72 -6.37 -7.20 -2.24
C VAL A 72 -5.91 -8.54 -2.79
N PHE A 73 -6.05 -8.79 -4.10
CA PHE A 73 -5.54 -10.01 -4.72
C PHE A 73 -4.04 -10.17 -4.50
N ALA A 74 -3.28 -9.08 -4.65
CA ALA A 74 -1.84 -9.09 -4.45
C ALA A 74 -1.43 -9.50 -3.02
N GLY A 75 -2.08 -8.93 -2.00
CA GLY A 75 -1.83 -9.34 -0.62
C GLY A 75 -2.28 -10.77 -0.31
N TRP A 76 -3.37 -11.23 -0.93
CA TRP A 76 -3.86 -12.60 -0.76
C TRP A 76 -2.88 -13.64 -1.31
N LYS A 77 -2.35 -13.43 -2.52
CA LYS A 77 -1.35 -14.34 -3.12
C LYS A 77 -0.05 -14.37 -2.32
N ASP A 78 0.39 -13.23 -1.81
CA ASP A 78 1.65 -13.12 -1.06
C ASP A 78 1.51 -13.85 0.28
N MET A 79 0.37 -13.72 0.95
CA MET A 79 0.08 -14.48 2.16
C MET A 79 -0.11 -15.97 1.89
N ASP A 80 -0.72 -16.37 0.76
CA ASP A 80 -0.84 -17.78 0.38
C ASP A 80 0.54 -18.42 0.20
N ALA A 81 1.42 -17.76 -0.57
CA ALA A 81 2.79 -18.21 -0.76
C ALA A 81 3.52 -18.31 0.59
N TYR A 82 3.44 -17.26 1.41
CA TYR A 82 4.05 -17.24 2.74
C TYR A 82 3.56 -18.39 3.63
N MET A 83 2.25 -18.63 3.70
CA MET A 83 1.69 -19.71 4.50
C MET A 83 2.13 -21.09 4.00
N ARG A 84 2.21 -21.30 2.67
CA ARG A 84 2.64 -22.57 2.07
C ARG A 84 4.13 -22.83 2.30
N GLU A 85 4.95 -21.80 2.17
CA GLU A 85 6.41 -21.88 2.39
C GLU A 85 6.75 -22.14 3.87
N ASN A 86 5.97 -21.54 4.79
CA ASN A 86 6.24 -21.60 6.23
C ASN A 86 5.35 -22.59 7.00
N LYS A 87 4.50 -23.34 6.29
CA LYS A 87 3.55 -24.31 6.88
C LYS A 87 2.66 -23.70 7.97
N ILE A 88 2.20 -22.48 7.73
CA ILE A 88 1.35 -21.75 8.66
C ILE A 88 -0.10 -22.18 8.41
N GLU A 89 -0.77 -22.62 9.46
CA GLU A 89 -2.20 -22.89 9.42
C GLU A 89 -2.98 -21.58 9.53
N GLY A 90 -4.03 -21.45 8.72
CA GLY A 90 -4.93 -20.32 8.79
C GLY A 90 -5.91 -20.46 9.95
N THR A 91 -6.47 -19.34 10.40
CA THR A 91 -7.49 -19.32 11.45
C THR A 91 -8.83 -18.96 10.83
N PRO A 92 -9.81 -19.87 10.74
CA PRO A 92 -11.13 -19.56 10.18
C PRO A 92 -11.73 -18.32 10.84
N SER A 93 -12.29 -17.42 10.03
CA SER A 93 -12.94 -16.24 10.59
C SER A 93 -14.25 -16.60 11.31
N VAL A 94 -14.40 -16.07 12.51
CA VAL A 94 -15.63 -16.18 13.32
C VAL A 94 -16.73 -15.20 12.90
N LEU A 95 -16.40 -14.21 12.07
CA LEU A 95 -17.38 -13.25 11.56
C LEU A 95 -18.17 -13.89 10.40
N GLY A 96 -19.48 -14.02 10.58
CA GLY A 96 -20.40 -14.47 9.52
C GLY A 96 -20.52 -13.46 8.37
N LYS A 97 -21.43 -13.71 7.42
CA LYS A 97 -21.78 -12.72 6.39
C LYS A 97 -22.22 -11.43 7.10
N VAL A 98 -21.45 -10.37 6.96
CA VAL A 98 -21.86 -9.04 7.40
C VAL A 98 -23.00 -8.63 6.49
N GLU A 99 -24.23 -8.64 7.00
CA GLU A 99 -25.35 -8.00 6.33
C GLU A 99 -24.98 -6.53 6.14
N LYS A 100 -24.87 -6.12 4.89
CA LYS A 100 -24.58 -4.73 4.54
C LYS A 100 -25.70 -3.90 5.17
N PRO A 101 -25.41 -3.00 6.14
CA PRO A 101 -26.46 -2.15 6.68
C PRO A 101 -27.09 -1.40 5.50
N GLU A 102 -28.42 -1.44 5.41
CA GLU A 102 -29.13 -0.60 4.46
C GLU A 102 -28.59 0.82 4.61
N ARG A 103 -28.21 1.41 3.47
CA ARG A 103 -27.65 2.75 3.42
C ARG A 103 -28.76 3.72 3.85
N SER A 104 -28.90 3.95 5.15
CA SER A 104 -29.53 5.17 5.63
C SER A 104 -28.66 6.32 5.14
N GLU A 105 -29.23 7.24 4.38
CA GLU A 105 -28.58 8.39 3.74
C GLU A 105 -28.01 9.42 4.75
N ARG A 106 -27.67 9.01 5.98
CA ARG A 106 -27.32 9.92 7.08
C ARG A 106 -26.27 9.37 8.04
N ALA A 107 -25.27 8.64 7.55
CA ALA A 107 -24.02 8.49 8.28
C ALA A 107 -23.00 9.43 7.64
N PRO A 108 -22.41 10.40 8.38
CA PRO A 108 -21.28 11.14 7.85
C PRO A 108 -20.17 10.13 7.59
N ASP A 109 -19.47 10.28 6.47
CA ASP A 109 -18.21 9.57 6.25
C ASP A 109 -17.37 9.75 7.53
N ILE A 110 -16.99 8.63 8.15
CA ILE A 110 -15.95 8.68 9.18
C ILE A 110 -14.70 9.12 8.42
N GLU A 111 -14.46 10.43 8.44
CA GLU A 111 -13.31 11.09 7.87
C GLU A 111 -12.07 10.42 8.45
N THR A 112 -11.38 9.69 7.58
CA THR A 112 -9.95 9.37 7.76
C THR A 112 -9.09 10.43 7.06
N GLU A 113 -9.59 11.66 6.98
CA GLU A 113 -8.86 12.85 6.56
C GLU A 113 -8.15 13.47 7.78
N PRO A 114 -6.82 13.65 7.76
CA PRO A 114 -6.14 14.47 8.76
C PRO A 114 -6.58 15.93 8.60
N ARG A 115 -6.99 16.57 9.69
CA ARG A 115 -7.28 18.02 9.71
C ARG A 115 -6.03 18.81 9.29
N ASP A 116 -6.17 19.56 8.20
CA ASP A 116 -5.18 20.52 7.74
C ASP A 116 -5.03 21.66 8.78
N PRO A 117 -3.85 21.92 9.36
CA PRO A 117 -3.67 22.95 10.38
C PRO A 117 -3.76 24.39 9.82
N ALA A 118 -3.87 24.55 8.50
CA ALA A 118 -3.95 25.85 7.83
C ALA A 118 -5.31 26.55 7.99
N ALA A 119 -6.40 25.82 8.29
CA ALA A 119 -7.74 26.40 8.38
C ALA A 119 -8.04 27.16 9.68
N SER A 120 -7.12 27.15 10.67
CA SER A 120 -7.34 27.81 11.97
C SER A 120 -6.92 29.29 12.02
N ARG A 121 -6.35 29.85 10.96
CA ARG A 121 -5.90 31.27 10.91
C ARG A 121 -6.79 32.11 10.00
N ASN A 122 -8.10 32.10 10.22
CA ASN A 122 -9.00 33.19 9.85
C ASN A 122 -10.40 32.96 10.43
N ARG A 123 -10.54 33.22 11.73
CA ARG A 123 -11.82 33.66 12.30
C ARG A 123 -11.58 34.47 13.57
N SER A 124 -11.76 35.78 13.41
CA SER A 124 -11.92 36.85 14.41
C SER A 124 -10.66 37.32 15.16
#